data_AF-H1HI52-F1
#
_entry.id   AF-H1HI52-F1
#
_cell.length_a   1.000
_cell.length_b   1.000
_cell.length_c   1.000
_cell.angle_alpha   90.00
_cell.angle_beta   90.00
_cell.angle_gamma   90.00
#
_symmetry.space_group_name_H-M   'P 1'
#
loop_
_entity.id
_entity.type
_entity.pdbx_description
1 polymer ?
#
loop_
_entity_poly.entity_id
_entity_poly.type
_entity_poly.pdbx_seq_one_letter_code
_entity_poly.pdbx_strand_id
1 'polypeptide(L)'
;MQEIDKKEDVIKEIKKSKIVGGLSGEAKQLVNKFRRIAKEKGQPFIDFESEGLLYVIFYDKNNLVYCVPIFSFKDNKKVDLKKIEYISEDAKRMENILRNSNEKRKEIEKDY
;
A
#
# COMPACT_ATOMS: atom_id res chain seq x y z
N MET A 1 -34.04 27.05 10.47
CA MET A 1 -34.40 25.64 10.67
C MET A 1 -33.96 24.75 9.49
N GLN A 2 -34.03 25.21 8.23
CA GLN A 2 -33.65 24.41 7.03
C GLN A 2 -32.15 24.15 6.80
N GLU A 3 -31.23 24.96 7.32
CA GLU A 3 -29.77 24.77 7.09
C GLU A 3 -29.14 23.71 8.00
N ILE A 4 -29.74 23.42 9.15
CA ILE A 4 -29.25 22.43 10.11
C ILE A 4 -29.55 21.02 9.60
N ASP A 5 -30.74 20.80 9.03
CA ASP A 5 -31.12 19.52 8.40
C ASP A 5 -30.20 19.15 7.23
N LYS A 6 -29.85 20.12 6.37
CA LYS A 6 -28.89 19.89 5.27
C LYS A 6 -27.50 19.50 5.78
N LYS A 7 -27.03 20.10 6.87
CA LYS A 7 -25.75 19.72 7.49
C LYS A 7 -25.83 18.33 8.12
N GLU A 8 -26.93 17.96 8.77
CA GLU A 8 -27.11 16.63 9.32
C GLU A 8 -27.20 15.54 8.25
N ASP A 9 -27.86 15.81 7.13
CA ASP A 9 -27.95 14.87 6.01
C ASP A 9 -26.60 14.67 5.32
N VAL A 10 -25.84 15.76 5.10
CA VAL A 10 -24.46 15.67 4.60
C VAL A 10 -23.56 14.93 5.60
N ILE A 11 -23.72 15.16 6.91
CA ILE A 11 -22.98 14.43 7.94
C ILE A 11 -23.41 12.95 7.99
N LYS A 12 -24.69 12.62 7.76
CA LYS A 12 -25.19 11.24 7.67
C LYS A 12 -24.69 10.56 6.41
N GLU A 13 -24.62 11.24 5.28
CA GLU A 13 -23.99 10.73 4.05
C GLU A 13 -22.48 10.53 4.25
N ILE A 14 -21.77 11.47 4.88
CA ILE A 14 -20.35 11.32 5.22
C ILE A 14 -20.15 10.18 6.22
N LYS A 15 -21.06 9.97 7.19
CA LYS A 15 -21.00 8.85 8.14
C LYS A 15 -21.38 7.50 7.51
N LYS A 16 -22.25 7.46 6.49
CA LYS A 16 -22.52 6.29 5.66
C LYS A 16 -21.38 5.99 4.68
N SER A 17 -20.70 7.05 4.21
CA SER A 17 -19.55 7.01 3.29
C SER A 17 -18.21 6.85 4.02
N LYS A 18 -18.18 7.00 5.35
CA LYS A 18 -17.14 6.40 6.17
C LYS A 18 -17.23 4.91 5.92
N ILE A 19 -16.36 4.43 5.04
CA ILE A 19 -16.10 3.03 4.79
C ILE A 19 -15.78 2.40 6.15
N VAL A 20 -16.81 1.87 6.81
CA VAL A 20 -16.70 0.93 7.92
C VAL A 20 -16.42 -0.41 7.25
N GLY A 21 -15.21 -0.59 6.75
CA GLY A 21 -14.88 -1.77 5.96
C GLY A 21 -13.43 -1.79 5.59
N GLY A 22 -12.61 -2.48 6.40
CA GLY A 22 -11.26 -2.84 5.97
C GLY A 22 -11.27 -3.56 4.62
N LEU A 23 -10.08 -3.75 4.04
CA LEU A 23 -9.85 -4.37 2.72
C LEU A 23 -10.90 -5.41 2.28
N SER A 24 -11.29 -5.37 1.00
CA SER A 24 -12.14 -6.39 0.38
C SER A 24 -11.56 -7.79 0.59
N GLY A 25 -12.38 -8.85 0.50
CA GLY A 25 -11.91 -10.22 0.66
C GLY A 25 -10.75 -10.56 -0.28
N GLU A 26 -10.82 -10.10 -1.53
CA GLU A 26 -9.76 -10.26 -2.53
C GLU A 26 -8.50 -9.48 -2.16
N ALA A 27 -8.62 -8.20 -1.79
CA ALA A 27 -7.48 -7.38 -1.37
C ALA A 27 -6.79 -7.97 -0.12
N LYS A 28 -7.56 -8.47 0.86
CA LYS A 28 -7.02 -9.16 2.05
C LYS A 28 -6.24 -10.42 1.67
N GLN A 29 -6.75 -11.22 0.73
CA GLN A 29 -6.05 -12.42 0.27
C GLN A 29 -4.72 -12.08 -0.40
N LEU A 30 -4.68 -11.02 -1.21
CA LEU A 30 -3.45 -10.53 -1.81
C LEU A 30 -2.45 -10.07 -0.74
N VAL A 31 -2.87 -9.21 0.19
CA VAL A 31 -2.02 -8.75 1.32
C VAL A 31 -1.47 -9.91 2.12
N ASN A 32 -2.32 -10.88 2.50
CA ASN A 32 -1.90 -12.06 3.24
C ASN A 32 -0.88 -12.92 2.48
N LYS A 33 -1.03 -13.05 1.15
CA LYS A 33 -0.07 -13.76 0.30
C LYS A 33 1.31 -13.10 0.36
N PHE A 34 1.38 -11.78 0.15
CA PHE A 34 2.66 -11.05 0.19
C PHE A 34 3.27 -11.02 1.60
N ARG A 35 2.45 -10.91 2.64
CA ARG A 35 2.90 -11.02 4.03
C ARG A 35 3.57 -12.36 4.33
N ARG A 36 3.00 -13.47 3.83
CA ARG A 36 3.62 -14.80 3.98
C ARG A 36 4.97 -14.88 3.27
N ILE A 37 5.05 -14.40 2.02
CA ILE A 37 6.29 -14.38 1.24
C ILE A 37 7.38 -13.57 1.96
N ALA A 38 7.06 -12.38 2.48
CA ALA A 38 8.00 -11.57 3.23
C ALA A 38 8.49 -12.29 4.49
N LYS A 39 7.57 -12.91 5.24
CA LYS A 39 7.90 -13.69 6.44
C LYS A 39 8.82 -14.87 6.13
N GLU A 40 8.55 -15.62 5.07
CA GLU A 40 9.39 -16.75 4.63
C GLU A 40 10.81 -16.31 4.27
N LYS A 41 10.97 -15.08 3.76
CA LYS A 41 12.27 -14.47 3.45
C LYS A 41 12.92 -13.75 4.63
N GLY A 42 12.28 -13.72 5.81
CA GLY A 42 12.76 -12.93 6.96
C GLY A 42 12.77 -11.41 6.71
N GLN A 43 11.94 -10.94 5.78
CA GLN A 43 11.87 -9.54 5.37
C GLN A 43 10.69 -8.82 6.04
N PRO A 44 10.82 -7.52 6.33
CA PRO A 44 9.70 -6.74 6.85
C PRO A 44 8.59 -6.64 5.80
N PHE A 45 7.34 -6.53 6.28
CA PHE A 45 6.16 -6.39 5.44
C PHE A 45 5.44 -5.09 5.75
N ILE A 46 5.14 -4.31 4.71
CA ILE A 46 4.32 -3.10 4.80
C ILE A 46 3.36 -3.11 3.61
N ASP A 47 2.12 -2.77 3.90
CA ASP A 47 1.09 -2.44 2.93
C ASP A 47 0.57 -1.02 3.21
N PHE A 48 0.22 -0.30 2.15
CA PHE A 48 -0.33 1.05 2.26
C PHE A 48 -1.20 1.37 1.05
N GLU A 49 -2.16 2.27 1.25
CA GLU A 49 -2.96 2.84 0.16
C GLU A 49 -2.35 4.17 -0.27
N SER A 50 -2.32 4.41 -1.56
CA SER A 50 -1.97 5.71 -2.13
C SER A 50 -2.63 5.87 -3.49
N GLU A 51 -3.29 7.00 -3.70
CA GLU A 51 -3.96 7.37 -4.96
C GLU A 51 -4.94 6.31 -5.49
N GLY A 52 -5.66 5.63 -4.60
CA GLY A 52 -6.65 4.61 -4.94
C GLY A 52 -6.05 3.24 -5.29
N LEU A 53 -4.75 3.04 -5.07
CA LEU A 53 -4.06 1.78 -5.27
C LEU A 53 -3.54 1.23 -3.93
N LEU A 54 -3.69 -0.07 -3.72
CA LEU A 54 -3.08 -0.79 -2.61
C LEU A 54 -1.69 -1.25 -3.03
N TYR A 55 -0.67 -0.80 -2.31
CA TYR A 55 0.71 -1.20 -2.50
C TYR A 55 1.15 -2.17 -1.42
N VAL A 56 2.11 -3.02 -1.79
CA VAL A 56 2.91 -3.82 -0.85
C VAL A 56 4.38 -3.61 -1.14
N ILE A 57 5.20 -3.71 -0.09
CA ILE A 57 6.64 -3.79 -0.26
C ILE A 57 7.03 -5.20 -0.71
N PHE A 58 7.87 -5.28 -1.74
CA PHE A 58 8.50 -6.50 -2.21
C PHE A 58 10.01 -6.33 -2.30
N TYR A 59 10.76 -7.33 -1.84
CA TYR A 59 12.21 -7.36 -1.99
C TYR A 59 12.61 -8.43 -3.01
N ASP A 60 13.50 -8.04 -3.93
CA ASP A 60 14.12 -8.96 -4.85
C ASP A 60 15.25 -9.78 -4.20
N LYS A 61 15.93 -10.59 -5.01
CA LYS A 61 17.07 -11.42 -4.58
C LYS A 61 18.31 -10.61 -4.14
N ASN A 62 18.40 -9.34 -4.52
CA ASN A 62 19.51 -8.44 -4.18
C ASN A 62 19.18 -7.54 -2.98
N ASN A 63 18.03 -7.79 -2.31
CA ASN A 63 17.44 -6.94 -1.28
C ASN A 63 17.10 -5.51 -1.76
N LEU A 64 16.89 -5.34 -3.07
CA LEU A 64 16.28 -4.13 -3.62
C LEU A 64 14.78 -4.17 -3.34
N VAL A 65 14.25 -3.03 -2.93
CA VAL A 65 12.90 -2.88 -2.39
C VAL A 65 12.01 -2.14 -3.38
N TYR A 66 10.82 -2.68 -3.63
CA TYR A 66 9.86 -2.16 -4.60
C TYR A 66 8.49 -1.98 -3.95
N CYS A 67 7.79 -0.91 -4.30
CA CYS A 67 6.40 -0.68 -3.95
C CYS A 67 5.53 -1.17 -5.12
N VAL A 68 4.92 -2.35 -4.95
CA VAL A 68 4.17 -3.02 -6.01
C VAL A 68 2.67 -2.80 -5.79
N PRO A 69 1.94 -2.18 -6.74
CA PRO A 69 0.51 -2.05 -6.64
C PRO A 69 -0.14 -3.42 -6.91
N ILE A 70 -0.98 -3.88 -5.98
CA ILE A 70 -1.60 -5.20 -6.03
C ILE A 70 -3.11 -5.14 -6.26
N PHE A 71 -3.76 -4.01 -5.95
CA PHE A 71 -5.20 -3.87 -6.04
C PHE A 71 -5.59 -2.42 -6.35
N SER A 72 -6.57 -2.22 -7.23
CA SER A 72 -7.18 -0.93 -7.52
C SER A 72 -8.48 -0.82 -6.73
N PHE A 73 -8.55 0.13 -5.80
CA PHE A 73 -9.79 0.42 -5.08
C PHE A 73 -10.84 1.08 -5.99
N LYS A 74 -10.37 1.84 -6.98
CA LYS A 74 -11.23 2.48 -7.99
C LYS A 74 -11.95 1.45 -8.85
N ASP A 75 -11.22 0.45 -9.33
CA ASP A 75 -11.77 -0.60 -10.20
C ASP A 75 -12.25 -1.84 -9.42
N ASN A 76 -12.01 -1.86 -8.10
CA ASN A 76 -12.27 -2.97 -7.19
C ASN A 76 -11.75 -4.32 -7.73
N LYS A 77 -10.51 -4.35 -8.22
CA LYS A 77 -9.88 -5.55 -8.79
C LYS A 77 -8.37 -5.56 -8.61
N LYS A 78 -7.77 -6.74 -8.73
CA LYS A 78 -6.31 -6.90 -8.79
C LYS A 78 -5.68 -6.11 -9.95
N VAL A 79 -4.53 -5.50 -9.69
CA VAL A 79 -3.73 -4.81 -10.72
C VAL A 79 -3.00 -5.85 -11.60
N ASP A 80 -3.03 -5.64 -12.92
CA ASP A 80 -2.20 -6.38 -13.86
C ASP A 80 -0.81 -5.73 -13.94
N LEU A 81 0.18 -6.37 -13.31
CA LEU A 81 1.53 -5.83 -13.23
C LEU A 81 2.18 -5.58 -14.60
N LYS A 82 1.73 -6.27 -15.66
CA LYS A 82 2.26 -6.10 -17.02
C LYS A 82 1.76 -4.82 -17.70
N LYS A 83 0.72 -4.20 -17.15
CA LYS A 83 0.04 -3.02 -17.70
C LYS A 83 0.20 -1.79 -16.81
N ILE A 84 1.10 -1.84 -15.82
CA ILE A 84 1.37 -0.69 -14.96
C ILE A 84 2.15 0.33 -15.76
N GLU A 85 1.50 1.44 -16.07
CA GLU A 85 2.13 2.63 -16.65
C GLU A 85 2.38 3.71 -15.58
N TYR A 86 1.81 3.55 -14.39
CA TYR A 86 1.81 4.55 -13.34
C TYR A 86 2.01 3.94 -11.95
N ILE A 87 2.85 4.59 -11.14
CA ILE A 87 3.02 4.38 -9.70
C ILE A 87 2.89 5.73 -8.99
N SER A 88 2.28 5.75 -7.80
CA SER A 88 2.04 6.99 -7.06
C SER A 88 3.32 7.65 -6.59
N GLU A 89 3.28 8.97 -6.38
CA GLU A 89 4.44 9.71 -5.88
C GLU A 89 4.84 9.26 -4.47
N ASP A 90 3.88 8.88 -3.63
CA ASP A 90 4.18 8.32 -2.31
C ASP A 90 4.90 6.97 -2.41
N ALA A 91 4.50 6.12 -3.37
CA ALA A 91 5.19 4.85 -3.61
C ALA A 91 6.64 5.06 -4.04
N LYS A 92 6.90 6.03 -4.94
CA LYS A 92 8.27 6.40 -5.34
C LYS A 92 9.10 6.90 -4.16
N ARG A 93 8.53 7.77 -3.33
CA ARG A 93 9.21 8.29 -2.12
C ARG A 93 9.50 7.18 -1.12
N MET A 94 8.54 6.27 -0.91
CA MET A 94 8.69 5.13 -0.01
C MET A 94 9.81 4.20 -0.48
N GLU A 95 9.85 3.86 -1.78
CA GLU A 95 10.97 3.10 -2.35
C GLU A 95 12.31 3.79 -2.08
N ASN A 96 12.41 5.09 -2.35
CA ASN A 96 13.64 5.84 -2.15
C ASN A 96 14.10 5.81 -0.67
N ILE A 97 13.19 6.04 0.27
CA ILE A 97 13.49 6.00 1.71
C ILE A 97 14.04 4.62 2.11
N LEU A 98 13.37 3.55 1.67
CA LEU A 98 13.76 2.19 2.04
C LEU A 98 15.06 1.76 1.37
N ARG A 99 15.31 2.14 0.11
CA ARG A 99 16.58 1.88 -0.59
C ARG A 99 17.74 2.57 0.13
N ASN A 100 17.61 3.87 0.39
CA ASN A 100 18.63 4.64 1.10
C ASN A 100 18.88 4.08 2.51
N SER A 101 17.84 3.60 3.19
CA SER A 101 17.99 2.96 4.50
C SER A 101 18.74 1.62 4.42
N ASN A 102 18.49 0.82 3.38
CA ASN A 102 19.19 -0.45 3.15
C ASN A 102 20.67 -0.24 2.80
N GLU A 103 20.99 0.79 2.02
CA GLU A 103 22.37 1.14 1.65
C GLU A 103 23.18 1.53 2.88
N LYS A 104 22.67 2.45 3.71
CA LYS A 104 23.32 2.85 4.98
C LYS A 104 23.57 1.66 5.91
N ARG A 105 22.62 0.72 5.98
CA ARG A 105 22.79 -0.49 6.79
C ARG A 105 23.94 -1.36 6.29
N LYS A 106 24.09 -1.53 4.97
CA LYS A 106 25.20 -2.29 4.38
C LYS A 106 26.56 -1.60 4.59
N GLU A 107 26.59 -0.28 4.66
CA GLU A 107 27.81 0.47 5.01
C GLU A 107 28.23 0.18 6.45
N ILE A 108 27.29 0.29 7.40
CA ILE A 108 27.56 0.00 8.82
C ILE A 108 28.02 -1.46 9.03
N GLU A 109 27.40 -2.43 8.34
CA GLU A 109 27.76 -3.85 8.45
C GLU A 109 29.15 -4.19 7.87
N LYS A 110 29.74 -3.33 7.03
CA LYS A 110 31.10 -3.53 6.49
C LYS A 110 32.19 -2.99 7.41
N ASP A 111 31.84 -2.11 8.33
CA ASP A 111 32.78 -1.47 9.25
C ASP A 111 32.99 -2.28 10.55
N TYR A 112 32.36 -3.46 10.66
CA TYR A 112 32.52 -4.46 11.73
C TYR A 112 33.11 -5.76 11.20
#